data_AF-A0AA47EV51-F1
#
_entry.id   AF-A0AA47EV51-F1
#
_cell.length_a   1.000
_cell.length_b   1.000
_cell.length_c   1.000
_cell.angle_alpha   90.00
_cell.angle_beta   90.00
_cell.angle_gamma   90.00
#
_symmetry.space_group_name_H-M   'P 1'
#
loop_
_entity.id
_entity.type
_entity.pdbx_description
1 polymer ?
#
loop_
_entity_poly.entity_id
_entity_poly.type
_entity_poly.pdbx_seq_one_letter_code
_entity_poly.pdbx_strand_id
1 'polypeptide(L)'
;MSPSNPSDSSTPFAESIRGQQPRPEDQQFPAVLQDLYATASQRREGSAETFTPLPNGWTRMDDSTLQWAGIDPGLLHDAKSGFDAAFYRNDQGNVVLGFCGTDEGKDWKHNIGQGLGFDDAQYASAIQLGSQARQAFGDQVVITGHSLGGGLAAASAMVNDIPAVTYNAAGVNDRTLERQGLDASAAKEYASSELIRGYHVKNEILTHLQEDSIPLKWAMPNAAGHQIELPEPDPLSFGRRLVPGMMLMHRMDLHGMDSVIKAQDMQSPGQAQGTTLHTGSQLFNDAVVQLDSQRERLGLRDDTAFLNTAASVAARASSDGLQRIDHLVPSREGDSLFAVQGRMDDPTHLRSQVQTAAAANEPAQGNVGQLQQHNQQQAQFQSQPPSPQQEEHRRLIQ
;
A
#
# COMPACT_ATOMS: atom_id res chain seq x y z
N MET A 1 21.02 -48.79 -18.78
CA MET A 1 20.09 -47.75 -19.27
C MET A 1 19.31 -47.26 -18.07
N SER A 2 19.80 -46.22 -17.41
CA SER A 2 19.05 -45.57 -16.33
C SER A 2 18.03 -44.62 -16.96
N PRO A 3 16.77 -44.64 -16.55
CA PRO A 3 15.79 -43.69 -17.05
C PRO A 3 16.12 -42.30 -16.48
N SER A 4 16.32 -41.34 -17.38
CA SER A 4 16.34 -39.92 -17.07
C SER A 4 14.96 -39.49 -16.59
N ASN A 5 14.87 -39.03 -15.33
CA ASN A 5 13.70 -38.29 -14.85
C ASN A 5 13.57 -36.99 -15.66
N PRO A 6 12.37 -36.64 -16.18
CA PRO A 6 12.13 -35.31 -16.70
C PRO A 6 12.20 -34.33 -15.54
N SER A 7 13.13 -33.39 -15.61
CA SER A 7 13.20 -32.24 -14.70
C SER A 7 11.89 -31.46 -14.75
N ASP A 8 11.30 -31.22 -13.58
CA ASP A 8 10.19 -30.29 -13.35
C ASP A 8 10.44 -28.96 -14.07
N SER A 9 9.74 -28.71 -15.17
CA SER A 9 9.67 -27.38 -15.77
C SER A 9 8.67 -26.56 -14.97
N SER A 10 9.11 -25.94 -13.88
CA SER A 10 8.33 -24.92 -13.18
C SER A 10 7.92 -23.82 -14.16
N THR A 11 6.64 -23.47 -14.23
CA THR A 11 6.15 -22.36 -15.06
C THR A 11 6.97 -21.09 -14.77
N PRO A 12 7.49 -20.39 -15.80
CA PRO A 12 8.20 -19.13 -15.60
C PRO A 12 7.36 -18.12 -14.83
N PHE A 13 8.00 -17.26 -14.02
CA PHE A 13 7.29 -16.32 -13.15
C PHE A 13 6.38 -15.35 -13.91
N ALA A 14 6.83 -14.82 -15.05
CA ALA A 14 5.98 -13.99 -15.90
C ALA A 14 4.71 -14.75 -16.33
N GLU A 15 4.86 -15.99 -16.77
CA GLU A 15 3.74 -16.83 -17.21
C GLU A 15 2.78 -17.20 -16.06
N SER A 16 3.27 -17.36 -14.83
CA SER A 16 2.39 -17.59 -13.68
C SER A 16 1.53 -16.36 -13.33
N ILE A 17 2.00 -15.17 -13.71
CA ILE A 17 1.29 -13.89 -13.55
C ILE A 17 0.38 -13.57 -14.72
N ARG A 18 0.38 -14.30 -15.84
CA ARG A 18 -0.60 -14.05 -16.92
C ARG A 18 -2.02 -14.49 -16.56
N GLY A 19 -2.99 -13.90 -17.26
CA GLY A 19 -4.42 -14.22 -17.18
C GLY A 19 -5.21 -13.34 -16.20
N GLN A 20 -6.52 -13.57 -16.17
CA GLN A 20 -7.48 -12.69 -15.49
C GLN A 20 -7.74 -13.05 -14.03
N GLN A 21 -7.44 -14.30 -13.64
CA GLN A 21 -7.78 -14.80 -12.32
C GLN A 21 -6.78 -14.28 -11.26
N PRO A 22 -7.26 -13.81 -10.09
CA PRO A 22 -6.40 -13.46 -8.97
C PRO A 22 -5.38 -14.55 -8.63
N ARG A 23 -4.15 -14.15 -8.31
CA ARG A 23 -3.07 -15.05 -7.89
C ARG A 23 -2.54 -14.69 -6.51
N PRO A 24 -2.08 -15.66 -5.70
CA PRO A 24 -1.46 -15.37 -4.39
C PRO A 24 -0.25 -14.42 -4.49
N GLU A 25 0.50 -14.49 -5.58
CA GLU A 25 1.65 -13.63 -5.85
C GLU A 25 1.26 -12.15 -5.95
N ASP A 26 0.03 -11.85 -6.40
CA ASP A 26 -0.46 -10.47 -6.54
C ASP A 26 -0.38 -9.75 -5.18
N GLN A 27 -0.79 -10.41 -4.10
CA GLN A 27 -0.82 -9.87 -2.73
C GLN A 27 0.56 -9.50 -2.17
N GLN A 28 1.66 -9.89 -2.84
CA GLN A 28 3.01 -9.57 -2.39
C GLN A 28 3.51 -8.22 -2.89
N PHE A 29 2.99 -7.75 -4.04
CA PHE A 29 3.46 -6.53 -4.68
C PHE A 29 3.10 -5.22 -3.96
N PRO A 30 2.02 -5.12 -3.17
CA PRO A 30 1.80 -3.95 -2.34
C PRO A 30 2.91 -3.60 -1.35
N ALA A 31 3.52 -4.61 -0.70
CA ALA A 31 4.64 -4.39 0.21
C ALA A 31 5.88 -3.88 -0.53
N VAL A 32 6.11 -4.39 -1.75
CA VAL A 32 7.15 -3.90 -2.66
C VAL A 32 6.93 -2.43 -3.01
N LEU A 33 5.69 -2.04 -3.32
CA LEU A 33 5.35 -0.66 -3.63
C LEU A 33 5.49 0.26 -2.40
N GLN A 34 5.12 -0.19 -1.20
CA GLN A 34 5.33 0.59 0.04
C GLN A 34 6.80 0.89 0.29
N ASP A 35 7.70 -0.08 0.08
CA ASP A 35 9.15 0.14 0.16
C ASP A 35 9.63 1.15 -0.89
N LEU A 36 9.12 1.07 -2.12
CA LEU A 36 9.43 2.03 -3.17
C LEU A 36 9.01 3.46 -2.78
N TYR A 37 7.80 3.64 -2.23
CA TYR A 37 7.37 4.95 -1.72
C TYR A 37 8.26 5.45 -0.58
N ALA A 38 8.59 4.58 0.39
CA ALA A 38 9.43 4.95 1.52
C ALA A 38 10.83 5.41 1.09
N THR A 39 11.46 4.65 0.19
CA THR A 39 12.81 4.97 -0.34
C THR A 39 12.79 6.21 -1.24
N ALA A 40 11.73 6.40 -2.04
CA ALA A 40 11.55 7.62 -2.82
C ALA A 40 11.39 8.85 -1.91
N SER A 41 10.68 8.74 -0.78
CA SER A 41 10.59 9.83 0.21
C SER A 41 11.95 10.15 0.83
N GLN A 42 12.68 9.13 1.28
CA GLN A 42 14.02 9.30 1.84
C GLN A 42 14.95 10.03 0.85
N ARG A 43 14.93 9.62 -0.42
CA ARG A 43 15.72 10.25 -1.48
C ARG A 43 15.38 11.73 -1.67
N ARG A 44 14.09 12.07 -1.74
CA ARG A 44 13.64 13.46 -1.89
C ARG A 44 14.00 14.33 -0.69
N GLU A 45 14.01 13.75 0.50
CA GLU A 45 14.45 14.40 1.74
C GLU A 45 15.99 14.53 1.83
N GLY A 46 16.74 13.90 0.93
CA GLY A 46 18.20 13.83 0.98
C GLY A 46 18.73 12.89 2.08
N SER A 47 17.87 12.03 2.62
CA SER A 47 18.19 11.00 3.60
C SER A 47 18.84 9.78 2.92
N ALA A 48 19.66 9.03 3.67
CA ALA A 48 20.20 7.77 3.18
C ALA A 48 19.07 6.75 2.99
N GLU A 49 19.04 6.10 1.83
CA GLU A 49 18.06 5.06 1.53
C GLU A 49 18.28 3.81 2.41
N THR A 50 17.21 3.28 2.98
CA THR A 50 17.24 2.07 3.79
C THR A 50 16.66 0.89 3.03
N PHE A 51 17.42 -0.19 2.90
CA PHE A 51 16.98 -1.42 2.25
C PHE A 51 16.61 -2.45 3.31
N THR A 52 15.31 -2.59 3.56
CA THR A 52 14.81 -3.59 4.53
C THR A 52 14.36 -4.84 3.76
N PRO A 53 14.75 -6.05 4.19
CA PRO A 53 14.17 -7.27 3.64
C PRO A 53 12.65 -7.25 3.79
N LEU A 54 11.95 -7.56 2.70
CA LEU A 54 10.49 -7.56 2.66
C LEU A 54 9.94 -8.98 2.87
N PRO A 55 8.63 -9.12 3.17
CA PRO A 55 7.99 -10.42 3.23
C PRO A 55 8.21 -11.24 1.95
N ASN A 56 8.12 -12.57 2.07
CA ASN A 56 8.30 -13.51 0.94
C ASN A 56 9.68 -13.45 0.26
N GLY A 57 10.70 -12.93 0.96
CA GLY A 57 12.09 -12.92 0.50
C GLY A 57 12.42 -11.83 -0.51
N TRP A 58 11.52 -10.87 -0.74
CA TRP A 58 11.78 -9.76 -1.66
C TRP A 58 12.86 -8.84 -1.08
N THR A 59 13.86 -8.52 -1.89
CA THR A 59 14.91 -7.56 -1.57
C THR A 59 15.10 -6.61 -2.74
N ARG A 60 15.20 -5.32 -2.46
CA ARG A 60 15.49 -4.30 -3.48
C ARG A 60 16.90 -4.52 -4.05
N MET A 61 17.02 -4.44 -5.37
CA MET A 61 18.31 -4.54 -6.06
C MET A 61 19.03 -3.20 -6.00
N ASP A 62 20.31 -3.22 -5.61
CA ASP A 62 21.15 -2.02 -5.60
C ASP A 62 21.66 -1.67 -7.02
N ASP A 63 22.18 -0.45 -7.16
CA ASP A 63 22.69 0.08 -8.43
C ASP A 63 23.77 -0.82 -9.05
N SER A 64 24.61 -1.45 -8.23
CA SER A 64 25.67 -2.33 -8.70
C SER A 64 25.12 -3.61 -9.34
N THR A 65 24.08 -4.17 -8.72
CA THR A 65 23.37 -5.36 -9.19
C THR A 65 22.65 -5.06 -10.50
N LEU A 66 22.02 -3.88 -10.59
CA LEU A 66 21.33 -3.43 -11.80
C LEU A 66 22.28 -3.19 -12.96
N GLN A 67 23.39 -2.49 -12.70
CA GLN A 67 24.40 -2.24 -13.72
C GLN A 67 25.01 -3.55 -14.25
N TRP A 68 25.23 -4.53 -13.38
CA TRP A 68 25.69 -5.86 -13.78
C TRP A 68 24.65 -6.62 -14.62
N ALA A 69 23.37 -6.41 -14.36
CA ALA A 69 22.27 -6.94 -15.17
C ALA A 69 22.05 -6.19 -16.50
N GLY A 70 22.80 -5.10 -16.76
CA GLY A 70 22.65 -4.27 -17.96
C GLY A 70 21.54 -3.23 -17.88
N ILE A 71 21.07 -2.94 -16.66
CA ILE A 71 20.07 -1.90 -16.39
C ILE A 71 20.80 -0.65 -15.93
N ASP A 72 20.44 0.51 -16.49
CA ASP A 72 21.00 1.80 -16.10
C ASP A 72 20.29 2.35 -14.85
N PRO A 73 20.97 2.40 -13.67
CA PRO A 73 20.36 2.93 -12.46
C PRO A 73 19.96 4.40 -12.58
N GLY A 74 20.60 5.16 -13.47
CA GLY A 74 20.27 6.56 -13.74
C GLY A 74 18.87 6.76 -14.32
N LEU A 75 18.23 5.71 -14.83
CA LEU A 75 16.85 5.75 -15.32
C LEU A 75 15.81 5.56 -14.23
N LEU A 76 16.20 5.09 -13.04
CA LEU A 76 15.26 4.78 -11.95
C LEU A 76 14.66 6.02 -11.31
N HIS A 77 15.28 7.18 -11.48
CA HIS A 77 14.86 8.40 -10.81
C HIS A 77 15.04 9.63 -11.70
N ASP A 78 14.02 10.47 -11.75
CA ASP A 78 14.13 11.84 -12.28
C ASP A 78 13.47 12.82 -11.32
N ALA A 79 14.30 13.57 -10.59
CA ALA A 79 13.88 14.57 -9.62
C ALA A 79 13.00 15.67 -10.22
N LYS A 80 13.07 15.94 -11.53
CA LYS A 80 12.28 17.01 -12.16
C LYS A 80 10.83 16.60 -12.35
N SER A 81 10.60 15.37 -12.79
CA SER A 81 9.27 14.84 -13.01
C SER A 81 8.70 14.15 -11.76
N GLY A 82 9.56 13.82 -10.79
CA GLY A 82 9.18 12.97 -9.64
C GLY A 82 9.05 11.49 -10.04
N PHE A 83 9.65 11.09 -11.16
CA PHE A 83 9.68 9.70 -11.58
C PHE A 83 10.54 8.88 -10.63
N ASP A 84 10.01 7.77 -10.15
CA ASP A 84 10.70 6.85 -9.26
C ASP A 84 10.33 5.40 -9.59
N ALA A 85 11.34 4.55 -9.73
CA ALA A 85 11.22 3.12 -9.99
C ALA A 85 12.23 2.33 -9.16
N ALA A 86 11.97 1.03 -8.99
CA ALA A 86 12.93 0.10 -8.40
C ALA A 86 12.71 -1.32 -8.89
N PHE A 87 13.76 -2.12 -8.79
CA PHE A 87 13.70 -3.56 -9.00
C PHE A 87 13.83 -4.30 -7.68
N TYR A 88 13.07 -5.37 -7.56
CA TYR A 88 13.09 -6.27 -6.41
C TYR A 88 13.33 -7.67 -6.91
N ARG A 89 14.12 -8.44 -6.18
CA ARG A 89 14.36 -9.85 -6.45
C ARG A 89 14.06 -10.68 -5.21
N ASN A 90 13.42 -11.83 -5.40
CA ASN A 90 13.24 -12.82 -4.34
C ASN A 90 14.27 -13.96 -4.41
N ASP A 91 14.26 -14.84 -3.41
CA ASP A 91 15.18 -15.99 -3.32
C ASP A 91 15.04 -17.01 -4.47
N GLN A 92 13.92 -16.98 -5.21
CA GLN A 92 13.65 -17.82 -6.36
C GLN A 92 14.22 -17.23 -7.67
N GLY A 93 14.77 -16.02 -7.62
CA GLY A 93 15.27 -15.30 -8.80
C GLY A 93 14.21 -14.48 -9.54
N ASN A 94 12.96 -14.53 -9.10
CA ASN A 94 11.85 -13.73 -9.65
C ASN A 94 12.13 -12.25 -9.42
N VAL A 95 11.76 -11.42 -10.39
CA VAL A 95 12.01 -9.98 -10.41
C VAL A 95 10.71 -9.20 -10.55
N VAL A 96 10.57 -8.14 -9.77
CA VAL A 96 9.48 -7.17 -9.89
C VAL A 96 10.08 -5.80 -10.20
N LEU A 97 9.65 -5.19 -11.30
CA LEU A 97 9.88 -3.78 -11.60
C LEU A 97 8.68 -2.98 -11.07
N GLY A 98 8.90 -2.16 -10.05
CA GLY A 98 7.89 -1.30 -9.45
C GLY A 98 8.00 0.15 -9.93
N PHE A 99 6.86 0.79 -10.16
CA PHE A 99 6.77 2.23 -10.44
C PHE A 99 5.99 2.96 -9.34
N CYS A 100 6.58 4.05 -8.86
CA CYS A 100 5.97 4.94 -7.89
C CYS A 100 4.87 5.78 -8.56
N GLY A 101 3.81 6.08 -7.83
CA GLY A 101 2.83 7.10 -8.21
C GLY A 101 3.30 8.49 -7.79
N THR A 102 2.49 9.51 -8.06
CA THR A 102 2.80 10.88 -7.61
C THR A 102 2.64 10.98 -6.09
N ASP A 103 3.77 11.04 -5.38
CA ASP A 103 3.81 11.02 -3.90
C ASP A 103 3.60 12.41 -3.27
N GLU A 104 2.56 13.11 -3.74
CA GLU A 104 2.13 14.40 -3.17
C GLU A 104 0.76 14.21 -2.50
N GLY A 105 0.73 13.39 -1.44
CA GLY A 105 -0.48 12.86 -0.81
C GLY A 105 -1.64 13.84 -0.52
N LYS A 106 -1.44 15.16 -0.54
CA LYS A 106 -2.51 16.18 -0.44
C LYS A 106 -2.89 16.86 -1.77
N ASP A 107 -1.95 16.97 -2.72
CA ASP A 107 -2.12 17.70 -3.98
C ASP A 107 -2.20 16.79 -5.22
N TRP A 108 -2.10 15.47 -5.04
CA TRP A 108 -2.20 14.48 -6.12
C TRP A 108 -3.46 14.66 -7.00
N LYS A 109 -4.59 15.12 -6.45
CA LYS A 109 -5.81 15.46 -7.23
C LYS A 109 -5.63 16.66 -8.14
N HIS A 110 -4.95 17.69 -7.65
CA HIS A 110 -4.63 18.88 -8.45
C HIS A 110 -3.63 18.52 -9.54
N ASN A 111 -2.68 17.62 -9.27
CA ASN A 111 -1.68 17.18 -10.25
C ASN A 111 -2.25 16.23 -11.32
N ILE A 112 -3.08 15.25 -10.94
CA ILE A 112 -3.78 14.40 -11.91
C ILE A 112 -4.77 15.22 -12.76
N GLY A 113 -5.47 16.19 -12.15
CA GLY A 113 -6.43 17.06 -12.83
C GLY A 113 -5.80 18.13 -13.73
N GLN A 114 -4.64 18.68 -13.37
CA GLN A 114 -3.86 19.58 -14.24
C GLN A 114 -3.06 18.81 -15.31
N GLY A 115 -2.73 17.54 -15.06
CA GLY A 115 -1.94 16.64 -15.90
C GLY A 115 -2.74 15.73 -16.84
N LEU A 116 -3.91 16.16 -17.33
CA LEU A 116 -4.70 15.43 -18.34
C LEU A 116 -3.97 15.28 -19.70
N GLY A 117 -2.72 15.77 -19.80
CA GLY A 117 -1.66 15.21 -20.64
C GLY A 117 -0.46 14.88 -19.76
N PHE A 118 -0.35 13.63 -19.31
CA PHE A 118 0.80 13.15 -18.53
C PHE A 118 2.11 13.41 -19.28
N ASP A 119 3.20 13.62 -18.54
CA ASP A 119 4.48 13.90 -19.16
C ASP A 119 4.94 12.68 -19.97
N ASP A 120 5.02 12.85 -21.30
CA ASP A 120 5.52 11.84 -22.23
C ASP A 120 6.87 11.27 -21.75
N ALA A 121 7.66 12.07 -21.01
CA ALA A 121 8.94 11.66 -20.45
C ALA A 121 8.83 10.51 -19.43
N GLN A 122 7.88 10.54 -18.50
CA GLN A 122 7.75 9.48 -17.49
C GLN A 122 7.34 8.14 -18.10
N TYR A 123 6.40 8.19 -19.05
CA TYR A 123 5.99 7.00 -19.80
C TYR A 123 7.13 6.45 -20.66
N ALA A 124 7.90 7.32 -21.32
CA ALA A 124 9.08 6.90 -22.07
C ALA A 124 10.12 6.22 -21.17
N SER A 125 10.43 6.79 -20.00
CA SER A 125 11.32 6.19 -19.01
C SER A 125 10.82 4.83 -18.52
N ALA A 126 9.53 4.70 -18.20
CA ALA A 126 8.93 3.44 -17.78
C ALA A 126 9.00 2.35 -18.86
N ILE A 127 8.72 2.72 -20.12
CA ILE A 127 8.83 1.81 -21.27
C ILE A 127 10.27 1.38 -21.50
N GLN A 128 11.23 2.31 -21.42
CA GLN A 128 12.65 2.02 -21.57
C GLN A 128 13.17 1.09 -20.45
N LEU A 129 12.77 1.33 -19.20
CA LEU A 129 13.09 0.43 -18.09
C LEU A 129 12.48 -0.97 -18.29
N GLY A 130 11.24 -1.06 -18.78
CA GLY A 130 10.64 -2.34 -19.15
C GLY A 130 11.43 -3.07 -20.23
N SER A 131 11.93 -2.36 -21.25
CA SER A 131 12.77 -2.96 -22.29
C SER A 131 14.08 -3.51 -21.72
N GLN A 132 14.75 -2.75 -20.84
CA GLN A 132 15.96 -3.22 -20.16
C GLN A 132 15.66 -4.41 -19.24
N ALA A 133 14.53 -4.38 -18.53
CA ALA A 133 14.08 -5.46 -17.66
C ALA A 133 13.83 -6.76 -18.46
N ARG A 134 13.12 -6.67 -19.59
CA ARG A 134 12.86 -7.82 -20.48
C ARG A 134 14.16 -8.40 -21.00
N GLN A 135 15.10 -7.55 -21.41
CA GLN A 135 16.41 -7.98 -21.90
C GLN A 135 17.25 -8.65 -20.81
N ALA A 136 17.22 -8.12 -19.58
CA ALA A 136 18.01 -8.60 -18.46
C ALA A 136 17.46 -9.91 -17.85
N PHE A 137 16.13 -10.03 -17.74
CA PHE A 137 15.49 -11.06 -16.92
C PHE A 137 14.54 -11.98 -17.68
N GLY A 138 14.19 -11.68 -18.94
CA GLY A 138 13.32 -12.53 -19.76
C GLY A 138 11.96 -12.77 -19.09
N ASP A 139 11.61 -14.04 -18.89
CA ASP A 139 10.34 -14.46 -18.28
C ASP A 139 10.39 -14.54 -16.73
N GLN A 140 11.45 -14.00 -16.11
CA GLN A 140 11.55 -13.87 -14.66
C GLN A 140 11.09 -12.51 -14.14
N VAL A 141 10.74 -11.56 -15.01
CA VAL A 141 10.31 -10.22 -14.58
C VAL A 141 8.82 -9.99 -14.80
N VAL A 142 8.20 -9.31 -13.84
CA VAL A 142 6.87 -8.72 -13.95
C VAL A 142 6.90 -7.26 -13.52
N ILE A 143 5.85 -6.52 -13.86
CA ILE A 143 5.76 -5.09 -13.55
C ILE A 143 4.63 -4.85 -12.55
N THR A 144 4.85 -3.92 -11.61
CA THR A 144 3.81 -3.46 -10.69
C THR A 144 3.81 -1.94 -10.56
N GLY A 145 2.67 -1.39 -10.14
CA GLY A 145 2.52 0.05 -9.96
C GLY A 145 1.20 0.42 -9.32
N HIS A 146 1.19 1.58 -8.66
CA HIS A 146 0.03 2.14 -7.99
C HIS A 146 -0.33 3.53 -8.53
N SER A 147 -1.61 3.87 -8.64
CA SER A 147 -2.06 5.20 -9.10
C SER A 147 -1.45 5.56 -10.46
N LEU A 148 -0.79 6.71 -10.61
CA LEU A 148 0.00 7.05 -11.80
C LEU A 148 1.04 5.97 -12.15
N GLY A 149 1.74 5.42 -11.16
CA GLY A 149 2.69 4.31 -11.34
C GLY A 149 2.04 3.07 -11.93
N GLY A 150 0.74 2.84 -11.66
CA GLY A 150 -0.04 1.78 -12.30
C GLY A 150 -0.26 2.01 -13.79
N GLY A 151 -0.45 3.26 -14.21
CA GLY A 151 -0.49 3.65 -15.63
C GLY A 151 0.86 3.45 -16.33
N LEU A 152 1.96 3.88 -15.68
CA LEU A 152 3.33 3.64 -16.15
C LEU A 152 3.63 2.15 -16.31
N ALA A 153 3.25 1.36 -15.30
CA ALA A 153 3.36 -0.09 -15.31
C ALA A 153 2.60 -0.70 -16.49
N ALA A 154 1.35 -0.27 -16.71
CA ALA A 154 0.52 -0.80 -17.77
C ALA A 154 1.03 -0.46 -19.18
N ALA A 155 1.50 0.77 -19.39
CA ALA A 155 2.12 1.16 -20.67
C ALA A 155 3.41 0.37 -20.93
N SER A 156 4.28 0.24 -19.93
CA SER A 156 5.51 -0.53 -20.03
C SER A 156 5.24 -2.01 -20.30
N ALA A 157 4.23 -2.59 -19.64
CA ALA A 157 3.77 -3.95 -19.85
C ALA A 157 3.31 -4.19 -21.29
N MET A 158 2.39 -3.36 -21.80
CA MET A 158 1.85 -3.49 -23.16
C MET A 158 2.93 -3.37 -24.24
N VAL A 159 3.91 -2.48 -24.06
CA VAL A 159 4.98 -2.24 -25.05
C VAL A 159 6.04 -3.35 -25.02
N ASN A 160 6.38 -3.85 -23.83
CA ASN A 160 7.48 -4.80 -23.66
C ASN A 160 7.02 -6.27 -23.55
N ASP A 161 5.71 -6.52 -23.61
CA ASP A 161 5.11 -7.84 -23.37
C ASP A 161 5.58 -8.46 -22.04
N ILE A 162 5.50 -7.67 -20.97
CA ILE A 162 5.80 -8.10 -19.61
C ILE A 162 4.50 -8.11 -18.80
N PRO A 163 4.11 -9.24 -18.19
CA PRO A 163 2.92 -9.31 -17.35
C PRO A 163 2.98 -8.32 -16.20
N ALA A 164 1.82 -7.76 -15.85
CA ALA A 164 1.74 -6.74 -14.81
C ALA A 164 0.56 -6.90 -13.88
N VAL A 165 0.75 -6.43 -12.65
CA VAL A 165 -0.30 -6.31 -11.65
C VAL A 165 -0.33 -4.89 -11.14
N THR A 166 -1.46 -4.21 -11.27
CA THR A 166 -1.58 -2.78 -10.95
C THR A 166 -2.63 -2.54 -9.89
N TYR A 167 -2.48 -1.45 -9.14
CA TYR A 167 -3.32 -1.13 -7.98
C TYR A 167 -3.86 0.29 -8.07
N ASN A 168 -5.18 0.45 -7.96
CA ASN A 168 -5.88 1.72 -8.12
C ASN A 168 -5.32 2.54 -9.29
N ALA A 169 -5.08 1.87 -10.42
CA ALA A 169 -4.22 2.39 -11.47
C ALA A 169 -4.89 3.54 -12.24
N ALA A 170 -4.10 4.55 -12.62
CA ALA A 170 -4.51 5.55 -13.57
C ALA A 170 -4.62 4.93 -14.99
N GLY A 171 -5.46 5.54 -15.82
CA GLY A 171 -5.58 5.12 -17.22
C GLY A 171 -4.38 5.49 -18.08
N VAL A 172 -4.19 4.71 -19.15
CA VAL A 172 -3.17 4.97 -20.17
C VAL A 172 -3.82 5.63 -21.39
N ASN A 173 -3.26 6.76 -21.83
CA ASN A 173 -3.73 7.47 -23.02
C ASN A 173 -3.35 6.69 -24.29
N ASP A 174 -4.26 6.62 -25.26
CA ASP A 174 -4.03 5.90 -26.53
C ASP A 174 -2.80 6.43 -27.27
N ARG A 175 -2.58 7.76 -27.23
CA ARG A 175 -1.43 8.41 -27.87
C ARG A 175 -0.08 7.91 -27.34
N THR A 176 -0.02 7.48 -26.08
CA THR A 176 1.19 6.90 -25.49
C THR A 176 1.56 5.59 -26.19
N LEU A 177 0.56 4.75 -26.47
CA LEU A 177 0.73 3.44 -27.13
C LEU A 177 0.97 3.62 -28.64
N GLU A 178 0.22 4.52 -29.27
CA GLU A 178 0.36 4.82 -30.70
C GLU A 178 1.75 5.36 -31.07
N ARG A 179 2.37 6.15 -30.18
CA ARG A 179 3.76 6.63 -30.36
C ARG A 179 4.79 5.50 -30.36
N GLN A 180 4.48 4.39 -29.70
CA GLN A 180 5.31 3.17 -29.73
C GLN A 180 4.95 2.27 -30.91
N GLY A 181 4.04 2.70 -31.80
CA GLY A 181 3.60 1.95 -32.96
C GLY A 181 2.54 0.88 -32.65
N LEU A 182 1.95 0.90 -31.45
CA LEU A 182 0.87 -0.02 -31.10
C LEU A 182 -0.49 0.52 -31.54
N ASP A 183 -1.38 -0.39 -31.96
CA ASP A 183 -2.81 -0.11 -31.98
C ASP A 183 -3.31 -0.08 -30.53
N ALA A 184 -3.75 1.09 -30.06
CA ALA A 184 -4.11 1.27 -28.66
C ALA A 184 -5.30 0.39 -28.23
N SER A 185 -6.25 0.14 -29.13
CA SER A 185 -7.43 -0.69 -28.83
C SER A 185 -7.02 -2.16 -28.69
N ALA A 186 -6.25 -2.69 -29.63
CA ALA A 186 -5.73 -4.05 -29.57
C ALA A 186 -4.78 -4.27 -28.38
N ALA A 187 -3.92 -3.29 -28.07
CA ALA A 187 -3.03 -3.36 -26.92
C ALA A 187 -3.81 -3.40 -25.60
N LYS A 188 -4.85 -2.58 -25.46
CA LYS A 188 -5.73 -2.59 -24.28
C LYS A 188 -6.57 -3.86 -24.18
N GLU A 189 -7.03 -4.40 -25.30
CA GLU A 189 -7.71 -5.70 -25.35
C GLU A 189 -6.77 -6.81 -24.88
N TYR A 190 -5.55 -6.88 -25.40
CA TYR A 190 -4.51 -7.81 -24.96
C TYR A 190 -4.16 -7.65 -23.48
N ALA A 191 -4.03 -6.40 -23.01
CA ALA A 191 -3.87 -6.09 -21.60
C ALA A 191 -4.98 -6.73 -20.74
N SER A 192 -6.23 -6.57 -21.17
CA SER A 192 -7.40 -7.05 -20.44
C SER A 192 -7.62 -8.56 -20.51
N SER A 193 -7.17 -9.21 -21.58
CA SER A 193 -7.42 -10.63 -21.78
C SER A 193 -6.38 -11.50 -21.08
N GLU A 194 -5.11 -11.09 -21.10
CA GLU A 194 -4.01 -12.00 -20.76
C GLU A 194 -2.85 -11.37 -19.99
N LEU A 195 -2.57 -10.07 -20.18
CA LEU A 195 -1.29 -9.50 -19.75
C LEU A 195 -1.35 -8.78 -18.38
N ILE A 196 -2.45 -8.10 -18.06
CA ILE A 196 -2.52 -7.20 -16.90
C ILE A 196 -3.72 -7.54 -16.02
N ARG A 197 -3.47 -7.75 -14.73
CA ARG A 197 -4.51 -7.69 -13.68
C ARG A 197 -4.46 -6.34 -12.98
N GLY A 198 -5.58 -5.63 -12.98
CA GLY A 198 -5.74 -4.38 -12.25
C GLY A 198 -6.65 -4.60 -11.05
N TYR A 199 -6.19 -4.24 -9.85
CA TYR A 199 -7.00 -4.24 -8.65
C TYR A 199 -7.43 -2.81 -8.33
N HIS A 200 -8.72 -2.60 -8.05
CA HIS A 200 -9.22 -1.30 -7.60
C HIS A 200 -10.08 -1.45 -6.35
N VAL A 201 -9.86 -0.59 -5.37
CA VAL A 201 -10.67 -0.54 -4.16
C VAL A 201 -12.01 0.11 -4.48
N LYS A 202 -13.11 -0.54 -4.14
CA LYS A 202 -14.44 0.01 -4.37
C LYS A 202 -14.58 1.41 -3.78
N ASN A 203 -15.23 2.31 -4.53
CA ASN A 203 -15.47 3.70 -4.16
C ASN A 203 -14.21 4.56 -4.01
N GLU A 204 -13.02 4.07 -4.38
CA GLU A 204 -11.86 4.93 -4.45
C GLU A 204 -12.08 6.04 -5.49
N ILE A 205 -11.35 7.12 -5.31
CA ILE A 205 -11.56 8.36 -6.03
C ILE A 205 -11.41 8.26 -7.55
N LEU A 206 -10.45 7.51 -8.11
CA LEU A 206 -10.24 7.46 -9.55
C LEU A 206 -11.41 6.76 -10.23
N THR A 207 -11.92 5.68 -9.65
CA THR A 207 -13.12 4.96 -10.07
C THR A 207 -14.30 5.93 -10.09
N HIS A 208 -14.48 6.74 -9.05
CA HIS A 208 -15.54 7.75 -9.04
C HIS A 208 -15.34 8.86 -10.09
N LEU A 209 -14.11 9.32 -10.31
CA LEU A 209 -13.83 10.35 -11.32
C LEU A 209 -13.99 9.80 -12.76
N GLN A 210 -13.69 8.52 -12.99
CA GLN A 210 -13.85 7.82 -14.26
C GLN A 210 -15.33 7.48 -14.55
N GLU A 211 -16.11 7.12 -13.52
CA GLU A 211 -17.48 6.62 -13.70
C GLU A 211 -18.57 7.70 -13.57
N ASP A 212 -18.43 8.65 -12.63
CA ASP A 212 -19.52 9.52 -12.17
C ASP A 212 -19.40 11.01 -12.57
N SER A 213 -18.20 11.50 -12.97
CA SER A 213 -18.05 12.86 -13.49
C SER A 213 -18.24 12.93 -15.01
N ILE A 214 -19.44 13.31 -15.45
CA ILE A 214 -19.83 13.45 -16.87
C ILE A 214 -18.81 14.21 -17.74
N PRO A 215 -18.13 15.28 -17.28
CA PRO A 215 -17.10 15.96 -18.08
C PRO A 215 -15.73 15.24 -18.09
N LEU A 216 -15.32 14.59 -16.98
CA LEU A 216 -14.00 13.95 -16.86
C LEU A 216 -13.96 12.55 -17.46
N LYS A 217 -15.09 11.83 -17.51
CA LYS A 217 -15.22 10.52 -18.18
C LYS A 217 -14.78 10.52 -19.65
N TRP A 218 -14.89 11.67 -20.34
CA TRP A 218 -14.43 11.83 -21.73
C TRP A 218 -12.96 12.24 -21.83
N ALA A 219 -12.33 12.68 -20.74
CA ALA A 219 -10.96 13.20 -20.71
C ALA A 219 -9.97 12.23 -20.05
N MET A 220 -10.42 11.37 -19.13
CA MET A 220 -9.57 10.38 -18.48
C MET A 220 -9.75 8.99 -19.09
N PRO A 221 -8.67 8.36 -19.59
CA PRO A 221 -8.74 6.98 -20.04
C PRO A 221 -9.04 6.05 -18.86
N ASN A 222 -9.66 4.91 -19.16
CA ASN A 222 -9.82 3.82 -18.20
C ASN A 222 -8.47 3.16 -17.91
N ALA A 223 -8.34 2.58 -16.71
CA ALA A 223 -7.22 1.70 -16.38
C ALA A 223 -7.15 0.53 -17.38
N ALA A 224 -5.95 0.23 -17.87
CA ALA A 224 -5.73 -0.93 -18.74
C ALA A 224 -5.66 -2.23 -17.90
N GLY A 225 -6.02 -3.35 -18.50
CA GLY A 225 -6.01 -4.66 -17.84
C GLY A 225 -7.38 -5.13 -17.35
N HIS A 226 -7.43 -6.39 -16.92
CA HIS A 226 -8.61 -7.00 -16.32
C HIS A 226 -8.83 -6.44 -14.92
N GLN A 227 -9.94 -5.72 -14.72
CA GLN A 227 -10.21 -5.05 -13.44
C GLN A 227 -10.90 -6.00 -12.45
N ILE A 228 -10.30 -6.13 -11.26
CA ILE A 228 -10.76 -6.91 -10.12
C ILE A 228 -11.15 -5.91 -9.02
N GLU A 229 -12.45 -5.84 -8.70
CA GLU A 229 -12.96 -4.99 -7.62
C GLU A 229 -12.60 -5.61 -6.25
N LEU A 230 -11.91 -4.82 -5.43
CA LEU A 230 -11.66 -5.10 -4.02
C LEU A 230 -12.74 -4.43 -3.15
N PRO A 231 -13.13 -5.02 -2.01
CA PRO A 231 -14.11 -4.42 -1.12
C PRO A 231 -13.61 -3.08 -0.58
N GLU A 232 -14.53 -2.21 -0.18
CA GLU A 232 -14.19 -0.97 0.54
C GLU A 232 -13.76 -1.33 1.97
N PRO A 233 -12.47 -1.16 2.35
CA PRO A 233 -12.06 -1.24 3.74
C PRO A 233 -12.63 -0.07 4.52
N ASP A 234 -12.99 -0.31 5.78
CA ASP A 234 -13.39 0.74 6.73
C ASP A 234 -14.53 1.68 6.24
N PRO A 235 -15.69 1.16 5.80
CA PRO A 235 -16.72 1.97 5.15
C PRO A 235 -17.30 3.06 6.05
N LEU A 236 -17.54 4.25 5.48
CA LEU A 236 -18.12 5.37 6.24
C LEU A 236 -19.55 5.07 6.70
N SER A 237 -19.80 5.31 8.00
CA SER A 237 -21.13 5.31 8.59
C SER A 237 -22.01 6.42 7.99
N PHE A 238 -23.33 6.24 8.03
CA PHE A 238 -24.29 7.17 7.44
C PHE A 238 -24.10 8.63 7.90
N GLY A 239 -23.83 8.85 9.20
CA GLY A 239 -23.60 10.18 9.75
C GLY A 239 -22.32 10.86 9.24
N ARG A 240 -21.24 10.09 9.05
CA ARG A 240 -19.96 10.61 8.51
C ARG A 240 -20.06 11.07 7.06
N ARG A 241 -20.91 10.41 6.26
CA ARG A 241 -21.11 10.78 4.84
C ARG A 241 -21.70 12.17 4.65
N LEU A 242 -22.38 12.70 5.67
CA LEU A 242 -23.00 14.03 5.65
C LEU A 242 -22.03 15.16 6.03
N VAL A 243 -20.86 14.84 6.57
CA VAL A 243 -19.86 15.84 6.94
C VAL A 243 -19.22 16.40 5.65
N PRO A 244 -19.21 17.74 5.45
CA PRO A 244 -18.61 18.35 4.26
C PRO A 244 -17.15 17.95 4.10
N GLY A 245 -16.77 17.46 2.92
CA GLY A 245 -15.39 17.07 2.60
C GLY A 245 -14.98 15.66 3.05
N MET A 246 -15.69 15.02 3.98
CA MET A 246 -15.30 13.68 4.49
C MET A 246 -15.36 12.58 3.43
N MET A 247 -16.38 12.59 2.57
CA MET A 247 -16.44 11.68 1.43
C MET A 247 -15.23 11.84 0.51
N LEU A 248 -14.72 13.06 0.33
CA LEU A 248 -13.59 13.31 -0.55
C LEU A 248 -12.27 12.80 0.05
N MET A 249 -12.10 12.92 1.38
CA MET A 249 -10.94 12.43 2.11
C MET A 249 -10.94 10.91 2.21
N HIS A 250 -12.07 10.32 2.60
CA HIS A 250 -12.22 8.86 2.65
C HIS A 250 -11.89 8.20 1.31
N ARG A 251 -12.33 8.80 0.20
CA ARG A 251 -11.98 8.32 -1.14
C ARG A 251 -10.50 8.47 -1.49
N MET A 252 -9.77 9.41 -0.87
CA MET A 252 -8.31 9.46 -0.96
C MET A 252 -7.68 8.34 -0.15
N ASP A 253 -8.19 8.10 1.05
CA ASP A 253 -7.67 7.04 1.91
C ASP A 253 -7.83 5.68 1.25
N LEU A 254 -9.01 5.41 0.66
CA LEU A 254 -9.30 4.22 -0.16
C LEU A 254 -8.36 4.08 -1.36
N HIS A 255 -7.85 5.19 -1.89
CA HIS A 255 -6.91 5.19 -2.99
C HIS A 255 -5.53 4.73 -2.56
N GLY A 256 -5.12 4.89 -1.29
CA GLY A 256 -3.78 4.53 -0.84
C GLY A 256 -3.48 3.03 -0.82
N MET A 257 -2.19 2.69 -0.82
CA MET A 257 -1.72 1.29 -0.75
C MET A 257 -2.16 0.56 0.53
N ASP A 258 -2.30 1.27 1.64
CA ASP A 258 -2.80 0.68 2.90
C ASP A 258 -4.22 0.14 2.74
N SER A 259 -5.07 0.83 1.97
CA SER A 259 -6.42 0.38 1.66
C SER A 259 -6.43 -0.81 0.73
N VAL A 260 -5.54 -0.83 -0.27
CA VAL A 260 -5.37 -2.00 -1.16
C VAL A 260 -5.02 -3.25 -0.35
N ILE A 261 -4.03 -3.16 0.55
CA ILE A 261 -3.59 -4.28 1.40
C ILE A 261 -4.75 -4.76 2.26
N LYS A 262 -5.41 -3.85 2.99
CA LYS A 262 -6.57 -4.18 3.82
C LYS A 262 -7.67 -4.87 3.01
N ALA A 263 -7.96 -4.36 1.81
CA ALA A 263 -9.02 -4.88 0.97
C ALA A 263 -8.70 -6.27 0.40
N GLN A 264 -7.42 -6.55 0.09
CA GLN A 264 -6.96 -7.89 -0.31
C GLN A 264 -7.06 -8.90 0.84
N ASP A 265 -6.68 -8.50 2.06
CA ASP A 265 -6.80 -9.33 3.26
C ASP A 265 -8.26 -9.73 3.53
N MET A 266 -9.19 -8.80 3.31
CA MET A 266 -10.64 -9.06 3.44
C MET A 266 -11.16 -10.12 2.45
N GLN A 267 -10.55 -10.25 1.26
CA GLN A 267 -10.95 -11.26 0.27
C GLN A 267 -10.34 -12.64 0.51
N SER A 268 -9.32 -12.76 1.37
CA SER A 268 -8.58 -14.01 1.61
C SER A 268 -8.59 -14.45 3.09
N PRO A 269 -9.76 -14.74 3.71
CA PRO A 269 -9.84 -15.09 5.13
C PRO A 269 -9.17 -16.43 5.53
N GLY A 270 -8.57 -17.16 4.59
CA GLY A 270 -7.96 -18.48 4.80
C GLY A 270 -6.42 -18.53 4.87
N GLN A 271 -5.71 -17.42 4.65
CA GLN A 271 -4.23 -17.35 4.71
C GLN A 271 -3.70 -16.35 5.74
N ALA A 272 -4.48 -16.05 6.78
CA ALA A 272 -3.99 -15.38 7.98
C ALA A 272 -3.07 -16.30 8.81
N GLN A 273 -1.92 -16.66 8.26
CA GLN A 273 -0.80 -17.24 9.00
C GLN A 273 0.37 -16.26 8.91
N GLY A 274 0.48 -15.39 9.91
CA GLY A 274 1.78 -14.85 10.33
C GLY A 274 2.09 -13.38 10.05
N THR A 275 1.19 -12.57 9.48
CA THR A 275 1.37 -11.11 9.48
C THR A 275 0.73 -10.54 10.73
N THR A 276 1.55 -10.28 11.75
CA THR A 276 1.21 -9.34 12.82
C THR A 276 0.86 -7.99 12.17
N LEU A 277 -0.44 -7.74 11.92
CA LEU A 277 -0.93 -6.41 11.66
C LEU A 277 -0.34 -5.49 12.74
N HIS A 278 0.30 -4.41 12.32
CA HIS A 278 0.93 -3.47 13.24
C HIS A 278 -0.13 -2.91 14.20
N THR A 279 -0.19 -3.42 15.43
CA THR A 279 -1.12 -2.96 16.48
C THR A 279 -1.19 -1.44 16.58
N GLY A 280 -0.09 -0.73 16.31
CA GLY A 280 -0.04 0.73 16.30
C GLY A 280 -0.83 1.42 15.19
N SER A 281 -0.87 0.88 13.97
CA SER A 281 -1.71 1.47 12.90
C SER A 281 -3.20 1.22 13.18
N GLN A 282 -3.53 0.06 13.77
CA GLN A 282 -4.89 -0.24 14.21
C GLN A 282 -5.35 0.69 15.34
N LEU A 283 -4.58 0.82 16.42
CA LEU A 283 -4.91 1.69 17.55
C LEU A 283 -5.04 3.17 17.15
N PHE A 284 -4.19 3.64 16.23
CA PHE A 284 -4.29 5.00 15.69
C PHE A 284 -5.58 5.21 14.90
N ASN A 285 -5.92 4.28 14.01
CA ASN A 285 -7.17 4.32 13.26
C ASN A 285 -8.38 4.28 14.20
N ASP A 286 -8.38 3.38 15.20
CA ASP A 286 -9.46 3.29 16.17
C ASP A 286 -9.59 4.58 17.00
N ALA A 287 -8.46 5.18 17.43
CA ALA A 287 -8.45 6.44 18.15
C ALA A 287 -9.02 7.59 17.31
N VAL A 288 -8.59 7.74 16.06
CA VAL A 288 -9.14 8.71 15.10
C VAL A 288 -10.64 8.47 14.93
N VAL A 289 -11.05 7.21 14.78
CA VAL A 289 -12.45 6.85 14.55
C VAL A 289 -13.34 7.26 15.73
N GLN A 290 -12.95 6.89 16.95
CA GLN A 290 -13.75 7.12 18.13
C GLN A 290 -13.74 8.61 18.55
N LEU A 291 -12.61 9.30 18.37
CA LEU A 291 -12.43 10.71 18.73
C LEU A 291 -13.24 11.68 17.86
N ASP A 292 -13.42 11.35 16.58
CA ASP A 292 -14.16 12.17 15.60
C ASP A 292 -15.57 12.53 16.10
N SER A 293 -16.27 11.57 16.70
CA SER A 293 -17.62 11.78 17.26
C SER A 293 -17.66 12.79 18.43
N GLN A 294 -16.51 13.08 19.04
CA GLN A 294 -16.37 13.95 20.20
C GLN A 294 -15.67 15.28 19.86
N ARG A 295 -15.36 15.52 18.58
CA ARG A 295 -14.53 16.65 18.13
C ARG A 295 -15.05 18.02 18.59
N GLU A 296 -16.35 18.27 18.42
CA GLU A 296 -16.97 19.53 18.84
C GLU A 296 -17.01 19.67 20.36
N ARG A 297 -17.33 18.58 21.06
CA ARG A 297 -17.43 18.53 22.52
C ARG A 297 -16.09 18.80 23.20
N LEU A 298 -15.00 18.35 22.59
CA LEU A 298 -13.64 18.48 23.10
C LEU A 298 -12.91 19.73 22.62
N GLY A 299 -13.55 20.56 21.79
CA GLY A 299 -12.94 21.76 21.22
C GLY A 299 -11.80 21.47 20.22
N LEU A 300 -11.69 20.24 19.71
CA LEU A 300 -10.66 19.80 18.77
C LEU A 300 -10.99 20.22 17.33
N ARG A 301 -11.29 21.50 17.11
CA ARG A 301 -11.69 22.01 15.78
C ARG A 301 -10.52 22.09 14.80
N ASP A 302 -9.31 22.21 15.30
CA ASP A 302 -8.09 22.19 14.51
C ASP A 302 -7.66 20.76 14.15
N ASP A 303 -7.34 20.50 12.89
CA ASP A 303 -6.95 19.17 12.40
C ASP A 303 -5.64 18.68 13.05
N THR A 304 -4.71 19.60 13.35
CA THR A 304 -3.44 19.25 13.99
C THR A 304 -3.67 18.81 15.43
N ALA A 305 -4.44 19.59 16.20
CA ALA A 305 -4.83 19.25 17.56
C ALA A 305 -5.61 17.92 17.63
N PHE A 306 -6.47 17.67 16.64
CA PHE A 306 -7.21 16.42 16.53
C PHE A 306 -6.29 15.22 16.27
N LEU A 307 -5.39 15.31 15.28
CA LEU A 307 -4.45 14.23 14.94
C LEU A 307 -3.43 13.97 16.04
N ASN A 308 -2.91 15.03 16.67
CA ASN A 308 -2.06 14.95 17.86
C ASN A 308 -2.76 14.18 18.99
N THR A 309 -4.02 14.52 19.26
CA THR A 309 -4.82 13.85 20.29
C THR A 309 -5.03 12.36 19.98
N ALA A 310 -5.36 12.03 18.73
CA ALA A 310 -5.53 10.64 18.30
C ALA A 310 -4.22 9.84 18.39
N ALA A 311 -3.09 10.43 18.00
CA ALA A 311 -1.76 9.82 18.10
C ALA A 311 -1.37 9.56 19.56
N SER A 312 -1.59 10.51 20.47
CA SER A 312 -1.33 10.34 21.90
C SER A 312 -2.22 9.27 22.52
N VAL A 313 -3.51 9.21 22.15
CA VAL A 313 -4.44 8.16 22.61
C VAL A 313 -3.97 6.78 22.17
N ALA A 314 -3.58 6.63 20.89
CA ALA A 314 -3.08 5.37 20.38
C ALA A 314 -1.76 4.95 21.05
N ALA A 315 -0.81 5.88 21.20
CA ALA A 315 0.48 5.62 21.85
C ALA A 315 0.31 5.18 23.30
N ARG A 316 -0.55 5.87 24.04
CA ARG A 316 -0.85 5.53 25.41
C ARG A 316 -1.60 4.19 25.53
N ALA A 317 -2.60 3.95 24.67
CA ALA A 317 -3.34 2.69 24.63
C ALA A 317 -2.41 1.50 24.37
N SER A 318 -1.48 1.63 23.42
CA SER A 318 -0.46 0.61 23.14
C SER A 318 0.43 0.35 24.35
N SER A 319 0.94 1.41 24.98
CA SER A 319 1.77 1.31 26.18
C SER A 319 1.03 0.69 27.37
N ASP A 320 -0.28 0.87 27.45
CA ASP A 320 -1.13 0.29 28.50
C ASP A 320 -1.63 -1.11 28.13
N GLY A 321 -1.19 -1.67 26.99
CA GLY A 321 -1.43 -3.05 26.58
C GLY A 321 -2.70 -3.29 25.76
N LEU A 322 -3.38 -2.23 25.31
CA LEU A 322 -4.50 -2.36 24.39
C LEU A 322 -3.99 -2.76 23.00
N GLN A 323 -4.78 -3.57 22.31
CA GLN A 323 -4.54 -4.01 20.94
C GLN A 323 -5.51 -3.35 19.94
N ARG A 324 -6.63 -2.81 20.43
CA ARG A 324 -7.62 -2.04 19.67
C ARG A 324 -8.38 -1.08 20.60
N ILE A 325 -9.13 -0.12 20.05
CA ILE A 325 -9.99 0.78 20.83
C ILE A 325 -11.44 0.62 20.40
N ASP A 326 -12.23 -0.07 21.23
CA ASP A 326 -13.66 -0.30 20.98
C ASP A 326 -14.51 0.93 21.34
N HIS A 327 -14.08 1.72 22.34
CA HIS A 327 -14.73 2.96 22.78
C HIS A 327 -13.71 4.03 23.19
N LEU A 328 -13.97 5.30 22.84
CA LEU A 328 -13.25 6.45 23.40
C LEU A 328 -14.22 7.37 24.13
N VAL A 329 -14.07 7.44 25.45
CA VAL A 329 -15.04 8.14 26.31
C VAL A 329 -14.37 9.37 26.92
N PRO A 330 -14.89 10.58 26.69
CA PRO A 330 -14.41 11.77 27.37
C PRO A 330 -14.91 11.80 28.82
N SER A 331 -14.12 12.39 29.72
CA SER A 331 -14.55 12.73 31.07
C SER A 331 -15.74 13.69 31.03
N ARG A 332 -16.43 13.87 32.17
CA ARG A 332 -17.58 14.80 32.26
C ARG A 332 -17.21 16.22 31.83
N GLU A 333 -16.02 16.67 32.22
CA GLU A 333 -15.48 18.00 31.91
C GLU A 333 -14.73 18.06 30.56
N GLY A 334 -14.49 16.92 29.90
CA GLY A 334 -13.75 16.84 28.64
C GLY A 334 -12.22 16.97 28.76
N ASP A 335 -11.70 17.08 29.98
CA ASP A 335 -10.27 17.22 30.29
C ASP A 335 -9.44 15.93 30.08
N SER A 336 -10.09 14.77 30.06
CA SER A 336 -9.47 13.47 29.83
C SER A 336 -10.26 12.61 28.84
N LEU A 337 -9.55 11.72 28.15
CA LEU A 337 -10.08 10.69 27.26
C LEU A 337 -9.72 9.31 27.79
N PHE A 338 -10.69 8.40 27.76
CA PHE A 338 -10.54 7.01 28.17
C PHE A 338 -10.73 6.10 26.95
N ALA A 339 -9.63 5.51 26.48
CA ALA A 339 -9.68 4.44 25.47
C ALA A 339 -10.03 3.14 26.18
N VAL A 340 -11.01 2.40 25.66
CA VAL A 340 -11.50 1.15 26.24
C VAL A 340 -11.50 0.06 25.20
N GLN A 341 -10.97 -1.11 25.57
CA GLN A 341 -11.05 -2.35 24.80
C GLN A 341 -11.92 -3.35 25.55
N GLY A 342 -12.91 -3.92 24.85
CA GLY A 342 -13.97 -4.75 25.41
C GLY A 342 -15.26 -3.96 25.64
N ARG A 343 -16.31 -4.69 26.02
CA ARG A 343 -17.62 -4.07 26.30
C ARG A 343 -17.55 -3.29 27.61
N MET A 344 -18.18 -2.12 27.67
CA MET A 344 -18.16 -1.26 28.87
C MET A 344 -18.82 -1.90 30.12
N ASP A 345 -19.71 -2.87 29.92
CA ASP A 345 -20.38 -3.63 30.99
C ASP A 345 -19.61 -4.88 31.44
N ASP A 346 -18.52 -5.22 30.74
CA ASP A 346 -17.66 -6.35 31.05
C ASP A 346 -16.60 -5.94 32.11
N PRO A 347 -16.48 -6.63 33.25
CA PRO A 347 -15.46 -6.32 34.25
C PRO A 347 -14.01 -6.55 33.77
N THR A 348 -13.82 -7.25 32.64
CA THR A 348 -12.51 -7.57 32.05
C THR A 348 -12.07 -6.58 30.98
N HIS A 349 -12.80 -5.48 30.74
CA HIS A 349 -12.37 -4.46 29.79
C HIS A 349 -10.99 -3.87 30.19
N LEU A 350 -10.16 -3.61 29.18
CA LEU A 350 -8.93 -2.83 29.37
C LEU A 350 -9.24 -1.36 29.14
N ARG A 351 -8.54 -0.49 29.88
CA ARG A 351 -8.67 0.95 29.70
C ARG A 351 -7.33 1.66 29.77
N SER A 352 -7.24 2.76 29.03
CA SER A 352 -6.11 3.68 29.02
C SER A 352 -6.63 5.11 29.09
N GLN A 353 -5.90 6.00 29.77
CA GLN A 353 -6.32 7.39 29.99
C GLN A 353 -5.29 8.38 29.43
N VAL A 354 -5.77 9.42 28.76
CA VAL A 354 -4.96 10.53 28.24
C VAL A 354 -5.59 11.87 28.63
N GLN A 355 -4.77 12.87 28.91
CA GLN A 355 -5.23 14.25 29.11
C GLN A 355 -5.43 14.94 27.76
N THR A 356 -6.65 15.42 27.48
CA THR A 356 -7.04 15.93 26.15
C THR A 356 -6.18 17.12 25.72
N ALA A 357 -5.95 18.09 26.62
CA ALA A 357 -5.20 19.30 26.28
C ALA A 357 -3.70 19.03 26.08
N ALA A 358 -3.11 18.11 26.84
CA ALA A 358 -1.71 17.74 26.65
C ALA A 358 -1.54 16.98 25.32
N ALA A 359 -2.44 16.04 25.05
CA ALA A 359 -2.45 15.25 23.82
C ALA A 359 -2.60 16.10 22.56
N ALA A 360 -3.45 17.12 22.60
CA ALA A 360 -3.64 18.04 21.47
C ALA A 360 -2.37 18.84 21.11
N ASN A 361 -1.49 19.09 22.07
CA ASN A 361 -0.28 19.90 21.89
C ASN A 361 0.98 19.06 21.61
N GLU A 362 0.88 17.74 21.70
CA GLU A 362 2.02 16.84 21.48
C GLU A 362 2.10 16.44 20.00
N PRO A 363 3.23 16.68 19.30
CA PRO A 363 3.32 16.40 17.87
C PRO A 363 3.08 14.92 17.55
N ALA A 364 2.10 14.66 16.68
CA ALA A 364 1.71 13.30 16.28
C ALA A 364 2.88 12.45 15.78
N GLN A 365 3.83 13.05 15.04
CA GLN A 365 5.03 12.38 14.54
C GLN A 365 5.86 11.72 15.65
N GLY A 366 5.97 12.37 16.81
CA GLY A 366 6.72 11.82 17.96
C GLY A 366 6.02 10.62 18.58
N ASN A 367 4.69 10.67 18.69
CA ASN A 367 3.88 9.59 19.27
C ASN A 367 3.73 8.39 18.35
N VAL A 368 3.64 8.62 17.04
CA VAL A 368 3.68 7.56 16.02
C VAL A 368 5.04 6.87 16.01
N GLY A 369 6.13 7.61 16.18
CA GLY A 369 7.47 7.02 16.32
C GLY A 369 7.60 6.12 17.56
N GLN A 370 7.08 6.54 18.71
CA GLN A 370 7.05 5.73 19.93
C GLN A 370 6.20 4.45 19.77
N LEU A 371 5.05 4.57 19.10
CA LEU A 371 4.19 3.43 18.75
C LEU A 371 4.91 2.40 17.88
N GLN A 372 5.62 2.86 16.85
CA GLN A 372 6.39 1.98 15.99
C GLN A 372 7.50 1.28 16.77
N GLN A 373 8.21 1.99 17.65
CA GLN A 373 9.26 1.42 18.48
C GLN A 373 8.72 0.38 19.48
N HIS A 374 7.56 0.62 20.08
CA HIS A 374 6.92 -0.34 21.00
C HIS A 374 6.46 -1.61 20.28
N ASN A 375 5.89 -1.48 19.09
CA ASN A 375 5.49 -2.62 18.27
C ASN A 375 6.70 -3.48 17.86
N GLN A 376 7.83 -2.86 17.51
CA GLN A 376 9.07 -3.58 17.20
C GLN A 376 9.59 -4.37 18.41
N GLN A 377 9.50 -3.82 19.62
CA GLN A 377 9.90 -4.53 20.85
C GLN A 377 8.97 -5.72 21.15
N GLN A 378 7.65 -5.57 21.02
CA GLN A 378 6.72 -6.68 21.22
C GLN A 378 6.90 -7.80 20.19
N ALA A 379 7.18 -7.46 18.92
CA ALA A 379 7.49 -8.44 17.89
C ALA A 379 8.76 -9.25 18.21
N GLN A 380 9.78 -8.63 18.81
CA GLN A 380 11.00 -9.32 19.27
C GLN A 380 10.77 -10.26 20.46
N PHE A 381 9.84 -9.94 21.36
CA PHE A 381 9.49 -10.82 22.48
C PHE A 381 8.64 -12.04 22.05
N GLN A 382 7.81 -11.91 21.02
CA GLN A 382 6.98 -13.01 20.50
C GLN A 382 7.74 -13.97 19.56
N SER A 383 8.89 -13.55 19.02
CA SER A 383 9.74 -14.37 18.14
C SER A 383 10.86 -15.11 18.89
N GLN A 384 10.92 -15.01 20.22
CA GLN A 384 11.82 -15.86 21.03
C GLN A 384 11.20 -17.25 21.23
N PRO A 385 11.91 -18.35 20.89
CA PRO A 385 11.43 -19.69 21.18
C PRO A 385 11.29 -19.88 22.71
N PRO A 386 10.26 -20.63 23.18
CA PRO A 386 10.06 -20.85 24.60
C PRO A 386 11.32 -21.45 25.23
N SER A 387 11.71 -20.94 26.39
CA SER A 387 12.91 -21.40 27.08
C SER A 387 12.77 -22.87 27.49
N PRO A 388 13.86 -23.67 27.47
CA PRO A 388 13.83 -25.11 27.74
C PRO A 388 13.17 -25.51 29.08
N GLN A 389 13.09 -24.58 30.03
CA GLN A 389 12.47 -24.79 31.34
C GLN A 389 10.93 -24.85 31.30
N GLN A 390 10.29 -24.27 30.28
CA GLN A 390 8.83 -24.35 30.12
C GLN A 390 8.36 -25.66 29.46
N GLU A 391 9.21 -26.30 28.64
CA GLU A 391 8.94 -27.63 28.08
C GLU A 391 9.04 -28.75 29.13
N GLU A 392 9.92 -28.61 30.13
CA GLU A 392 10.01 -29.55 31.25
C GLU A 392 8.75 -29.53 32.14
N HIS A 393 8.19 -28.35 32.42
CA HIS A 393 6.95 -28.24 33.19
C HIS A 393 5.74 -28.82 32.46
N ARG A 394 5.72 -28.72 31.11
CA ARG A 394 4.61 -29.25 30.30
C ARG A 394 4.65 -30.77 30.16
N ARG A 395 5.83 -31.40 30.30
CA ARG A 395 5.97 -32.87 30.34
C ARG A 395 5.63 -33.50 31.68
N LEU A 396 5.55 -32.73 32.77
CA LEU A 396 5.24 -33.24 34.11
C LEU A 396 3.73 -33.27 34.44
N ILE A 397 2.87 -32.78 33.53
CA ILE A 397 1.40 -32.69 33.72
C ILE A 397 0.64 -33.58 32.73
N GLN A 398 1.32 -34.46 31.97
CA GLN A 398 0.66 -35.50 31.15
C GLN A 398 0.83 -36.89 31.74
#